data_AF-X0VL00-F1
#
_entry.id   AF-X0VL00-F1
#
_cell.length_a   1.000
_cell.length_b   1.000
_cell.length_c   1.000
_cell.angle_alpha   90.00
_cell.angle_beta   90.00
_cell.angle_gamma   90.00
#
_symmetry.space_group_name_H-M   'P 1'
#
loop_
_entity.id
_entity.type
_entity.pdbx_description
1 polymer ?
#
loop_
_entity_poly.entity_id
_entity_poly.type
_entity_poly.pdbx_seq_one_letter_code
_entity_poly.pdbx_strand_id
1 'polypeptide(L)'
;MRNKTNQRQNSLTEPQRPTLRKTLSVFDGVAILIGITIGAGIYSTPQIIAGYQASFYPIIALWILVGLFVFVGGLIYAELGSP
;
A
#
# COMPACT_ATOMS: atom_id res chain seq x y z
N MET A 1 33.47 -45.51 -8.99
CA MET A 1 33.22 -45.07 -7.60
C MET A 1 33.18 -43.53 -7.48
N ARG A 2 32.30 -42.84 -8.22
CA ARG A 2 32.21 -41.37 -8.25
C ARG A 2 30.76 -40.91 -8.29
N ASN A 3 29.96 -41.19 -7.25
CA ASN A 3 28.61 -40.63 -7.19
C ASN A 3 27.96 -40.56 -5.80
N LYS A 4 28.74 -40.34 -4.74
CA LYS A 4 28.19 -40.01 -3.40
C LYS A 4 28.59 -38.60 -2.94
N THR A 5 29.74 -38.10 -3.36
CA THR A 5 30.25 -36.76 -3.04
C THR A 5 29.50 -35.64 -3.78
N ASN A 6 29.14 -35.84 -5.06
CA ASN A 6 28.36 -34.84 -5.83
C ASN A 6 26.94 -34.65 -5.31
N GLN A 7 26.33 -35.70 -4.75
CA GLN A 7 24.98 -35.65 -4.19
C GLN A 7 24.91 -34.88 -2.86
N ARG A 8 26.00 -34.89 -2.07
CA ARG A 8 26.10 -34.09 -0.84
C ARG A 8 26.50 -32.64 -1.09
N GLN A 9 27.15 -32.34 -2.21
CA GLN A 9 27.55 -30.98 -2.57
C GLN A 9 26.34 -30.16 -3.08
N ASN A 10 25.38 -30.80 -3.75
CA ASN A 10 24.21 -30.10 -4.31
C ASN A 10 23.14 -29.71 -3.29
N SER A 11 23.15 -30.27 -2.08
CA SER A 11 22.15 -29.95 -1.03
C SER A 11 22.55 -28.80 -0.12
N LEU A 12 23.76 -28.25 -0.24
CA LEU A 12 24.29 -27.20 0.64
C LEU A 12 24.19 -25.78 0.06
N THR A 13 23.61 -25.61 -1.13
CA THR A 13 23.65 -24.31 -1.85
C THR A 13 22.37 -23.99 -2.62
N GLU A 14 21.21 -24.50 -2.21
CA GLU A 14 19.95 -23.91 -2.68
C GLU A 14 19.60 -22.73 -1.77
N PRO A 15 19.64 -21.47 -2.25
CA PRO A 15 19.20 -20.34 -1.46
C PRO A 15 17.71 -20.55 -1.19
N GLN A 16 17.39 -20.97 0.04
CA GLN A 16 16.04 -21.18 0.50
C GLN A 16 15.32 -19.85 0.40
N ARG A 17 14.50 -19.70 -0.66
CA ARG A 17 13.80 -18.44 -0.92
C ARG A 17 12.93 -18.15 0.31
N PRO A 18 13.09 -16.99 0.97
CA PRO A 18 12.22 -16.64 2.07
C PRO A 18 10.78 -16.66 1.58
N THR A 19 9.97 -17.57 2.12
CA THR A 19 8.56 -17.69 1.80
C THR A 19 7.79 -16.77 2.74
N LEU A 20 7.20 -15.70 2.20
CA LEU A 20 6.34 -14.83 2.98
C LEU A 20 5.03 -15.58 3.27
N ARG A 21 4.65 -15.67 4.55
CA ARG A 21 3.34 -16.18 4.94
C ARG A 21 2.29 -15.17 4.50
N LYS A 22 1.32 -15.60 3.69
CA LYS A 22 0.14 -14.79 3.32
C LYS A 22 -0.79 -14.69 4.53
N THR A 23 -0.44 -13.81 5.47
CA THR A 23 -1.24 -13.52 6.68
C THR A 23 -2.00 -12.21 6.55
N LEU A 24 -1.62 -11.34 5.61
CA LEU A 24 -2.23 -10.03 5.46
C LEU A 24 -3.67 -10.16 4.95
N SER A 25 -4.61 -9.81 5.83
CA SER A 25 -6.03 -9.78 5.50
C SER A 25 -6.42 -8.43 4.89
N VAL A 26 -7.60 -8.36 4.27
CA VAL A 26 -8.17 -7.10 3.75
C VAL A 26 -8.24 -6.04 4.85
N PHE A 27 -8.56 -6.45 6.08
CA PHE A 27 -8.62 -5.55 7.23
C PHE A 27 -7.26 -4.95 7.58
N ASP A 28 -6.18 -5.73 7.51
CA ASP A 28 -4.82 -5.22 7.74
C ASP A 28 -4.44 -4.20 6.65
N GLY A 29 -4.82 -4.47 5.40
CA GLY A 29 -4.64 -3.52 4.29
C GLY A 29 -5.39 -2.19 4.51
N VAL A 30 -6.64 -2.26 4.98
CA VAL A 30 -7.45 -1.07 5.31
C VAL A 30 -6.85 -0.32 6.49
N ALA A 31 -6.39 -1.01 7.53
CA ALA A 31 -5.74 -0.39 8.69
C ALA A 31 -4.44 0.34 8.29
N ILE A 32 -3.63 -0.26 7.41
CA ILE A 32 -2.44 0.39 6.85
C ILE A 32 -2.82 1.63 6.03
N LEU A 33 -3.83 1.52 5.18
CA LEU A 33 -4.32 2.64 4.35
C LEU A 33 -4.77 3.82 5.22
N ILE A 34 -5.58 3.55 6.25
CA ILE A 34 -6.02 4.57 7.21
C ILE A 34 -4.80 5.21 7.92
N GLY A 35 -3.84 4.40 8.35
CA GLY A 35 -2.63 4.86 9.01
C GLY A 35 -1.78 5.82 8.16
N ILE A 36 -1.57 5.50 6.88
CA ILE A 36 -0.79 6.37 5.97
C ILE A 36 -1.56 7.65 5.59
N THR A 37 -2.89 7.57 5.42
CA THR A 37 -3.72 8.73 5.04
C THR A 37 -3.82 9.74 6.19
N ILE A 38 -4.05 9.26 7.42
CA ILE A 38 -4.16 10.13 8.60
C ILE A 38 -2.78 10.64 9.03
N GLY A 39 -1.72 9.83 8.91
CA GLY A 39 -0.40 10.14 9.46
C GLY A 39 0.25 11.41 8.90
N ALA A 40 0.27 11.58 7.57
CA ALA A 40 0.95 12.73 6.93
C ALA A 40 0.02 13.66 6.14
N GLY A 41 -1.07 13.13 5.58
CA GLY A 41 -1.91 13.87 4.64
C GLY A 41 -2.89 14.84 5.29
N ILE A 42 -3.60 14.41 6.34
CA ILE A 42 -4.73 15.20 6.85
C ILE A 42 -4.30 16.41 7.70
N TYR A 43 -3.13 16.36 8.33
CA TYR A 43 -2.64 17.43 9.20
C TYR A 43 -1.78 18.46 8.46
N SER A 44 -0.92 18.04 7.54
CA SER A 44 -0.02 18.96 6.83
C SER A 44 -0.70 19.65 5.66
N THR A 45 -1.47 18.92 4.85
CA THR A 45 -1.98 19.42 3.57
C THR A 45 -2.98 20.58 3.71
N PRO A 46 -4.03 20.53 4.56
CA PRO A 46 -4.97 21.65 4.68
C PRO A 46 -4.34 22.88 5.34
N GLN A 47 -3.38 22.70 6.26
CA GLN A 47 -2.67 23.82 6.89
C GLN A 47 -1.83 24.60 5.86
N ILE A 48 -1.15 23.89 4.96
CA ILE A 48 -0.39 24.50 3.87
C ILE A 48 -1.32 25.28 2.95
N ILE A 49 -2.43 24.67 2.52
CA ILE A 49 -3.37 25.30 1.57
C ILE A 49 -4.10 26.49 2.21
N ALA A 50 -4.44 26.42 3.50
CA ALA A 50 -5.04 27.53 4.24
C ALA A 50 -4.11 28.76 4.33
N GLY A 51 -2.79 28.56 4.28
CA GLY A 51 -1.83 29.66 4.22
C GLY A 51 -1.84 30.41 2.87
N TYR A 52 -2.27 29.76 1.79
CA TYR A 52 -2.35 30.36 0.45
C TYR A 52 -3.74 30.94 0.14
N GLN A 53 -4.80 30.45 0.79
CA GLN A 53 -6.18 30.75 0.44
C GLN A 53 -6.91 31.57 1.52
N ALA A 54 -7.55 32.67 1.10
CA ALA A 54 -8.30 33.55 2.00
C ALA A 54 -9.66 32.99 2.48
N SER A 55 -10.10 31.83 1.98
CA SER A 55 -11.40 31.24 2.32
C SER A 55 -11.37 29.71 2.44
N PHE A 56 -12.29 29.17 3.25
CA PHE A 56 -12.36 27.74 3.59
C PHE A 56 -13.02 26.87 2.50
N TYR A 57 -13.92 27.45 1.70
CA TYR A 57 -14.65 26.76 0.63
C TYR A 57 -13.76 25.99 -0.38
N PRO A 58 -12.67 26.57 -0.92
CA PRO A 58 -11.80 25.85 -1.86
C PRO A 58 -11.07 24.65 -1.23
N ILE A 59 -10.79 24.69 0.07
CA ILE A 59 -10.11 23.61 0.79
C ILE A 59 -11.02 22.37 0.85
N ILE A 60 -12.30 22.58 1.19
CA ILE A 60 -13.31 21.51 1.22
C ILE A 60 -13.61 20.99 -0.19
N ALA A 61 -13.73 21.88 -1.18
CA ALA A 61 -13.98 21.48 -2.56
C ALA A 61 -12.85 20.57 -3.10
N LEU A 62 -11.59 20.90 -2.80
CA LEU A 62 -10.44 20.07 -3.18
C LEU A 62 -10.48 18.71 -2.48
N TRP A 63 -10.81 18.68 -1.19
CA TRP A 63 -10.93 17.44 -0.43
C TRP A 63 -11.99 16.50 -1.01
N ILE A 64 -13.15 17.04 -1.39
CA ILE A 64 -14.22 16.25 -2.01
C ILE A 64 -13.79 15.76 -3.39
N LEU A 65 -13.18 16.61 -4.22
CA LEU A 65 -12.70 16.23 -5.55
C LEU A 65 -11.67 15.10 -5.51
N VAL A 66 -10.66 15.24 -4.64
CA VAL A 66 -9.61 14.23 -4.47
C VAL A 66 -10.18 12.96 -3.86
N GLY A 67 -11.08 13.06 -2.88
CA GLY A 67 -11.79 11.92 -2.30
C GLY A 67 -12.59 11.14 -3.33
N LEU A 68 -13.32 11.84 -4.21
CA LEU A 68 -14.06 11.21 -5.30
C LEU A 68 -13.13 10.54 -6.32
N PHE A 69 -12.01 11.19 -6.66
CA PHE A 69 -11.01 10.63 -7.56
C PHE A 69 -10.41 9.32 -7.02
N VAL A 70 -10.03 9.32 -5.73
CA VAL A 70 -9.51 8.13 -5.04
C VAL A 70 -10.58 7.04 -4.95
N PHE A 71 -11.84 7.41 -4.69
CA PHE A 71 -12.95 6.45 -4.64
C PHE A 71 -13.13 5.73 -5.98
N VAL A 72 -13.17 6.46 -7.09
CA VAL A 72 -13.25 5.88 -8.44
C VAL A 72 -12.04 5.00 -8.74
N GLY A 73 -10.83 5.44 -8.41
CA GLY A 73 -9.62 4.63 -8.55
C GLY A 73 -9.69 3.33 -7.73
N GLY A 74 -10.23 3.38 -6.52
CA GLY A 74 -10.46 2.23 -5.66
C GLY A 74 -11.46 1.23 -6.24
N LEU A 75 -12.56 1.70 -6.84
CA LEU A 75 -13.53 0.85 -7.54
C LEU A 75 -12.90 0.09 -8.72
N ILE A 76 -12.11 0.77 -9.54
CA ILE A 76 -11.40 0.16 -10.67
C ILE A 76 -10.39 -0.89 -10.17
N TYR A 77 -9.66 -0.59 -9.09
CA TYR A 77 -8.71 -1.53 -8.49
C TYR A 77 -9.40 -2.74 -7.86
N ALA A 78 -10.59 -2.54 -7.29
CA ALA A 78 -11.42 -3.63 -6.76
C ALA A 78 -11.91 -4.56 -7.87
N GLU A 79 -12.26 -4.02 -9.05
CA GLU A 79 -12.60 -4.84 -10.21
C GLU A 79 -11.41 -5.65 -10.74
N LEU A 80 -10.24 -5.02 -10.90
CA LEU A 80 -9.03 -5.68 -11.39
C LEU A 80 -8.44 -6.70 -10.39
N GLY A 81 -8.64 -6.48 -9.10
CA GLY A 81 -8.16 -7.33 -8.01
C GLY A 81 -9.13 -8.43 -7.61
N SER A 82 -10.34 -8.47 -8.21
CA SER A 82 -11.28 -9.57 -8.03
C SER A 82 -10.70 -10.85 -8.67
N PRO A 83 -10.76 -12.01 -7.99
CA PRO A 83 -10.21 -13.28 -8.50
C PRO A 83 -10.80 -13.71 -9.86
#